data_AF-A0A258IA34-F1
#
_entry.id   AF-A0A258IA34-F1
#
_cell.length_a   1.000
_cell.length_b   1.000
_cell.length_c   1.000
_cell.angle_alpha   90.00
_cell.angle_beta   90.00
_cell.angle_gamma   90.00
#
_symmetry.space_group_name_H-M   'P 1'
#
loop_
_entity.id
_entity.type
_entity.pdbx_description
1 polymer ?
#
loop_
_entity_poly.entity_id
_entity_poly.type
_entity_poly.pdbx_seq_one_letter_code
_entity_poly.pdbx_strand_id
1 'polypeptide(L)'
;MRRSVLGLMGLAVILAIAMPAAVRSSERAERSPQELFAARCAYCHEAGGWGTRVLARRMPEGEAQLRQRTSLPPALTTLVVRRGIGAMPPFTPTELSDEELQALAQWLAEEARPRR
;
A
#
# COMPACT_ATOMS: atom_id res chain seq x y z
N MET A 1 -81.54 28.01 13.63
CA MET A 1 -80.63 28.87 14.44
C MET A 1 -79.27 28.18 14.59
N ARG A 2 -78.18 28.89 14.25
CA ARG A 2 -76.76 28.67 14.64
C ARG A 2 -76.00 27.58 13.84
N ARG A 3 -75.21 28.01 12.84
CA ARG A 3 -73.73 28.23 12.85
C ARG A 3 -72.95 26.90 12.73
N SER A 4 -72.54 26.49 11.53
CA SER A 4 -71.21 26.75 10.92
C SER A 4 -70.04 26.54 11.89
N VAL A 5 -69.26 25.46 11.70
CA VAL A 5 -67.79 25.53 11.80
C VAL A 5 -67.17 24.52 10.82
N LEU A 6 -66.33 25.10 9.96
CA LEU A 6 -65.42 24.49 9.00
C LEU A 6 -64.23 23.87 9.77
N GLY A 7 -63.78 22.68 9.39
CA GLY A 7 -62.63 22.03 10.02
C GLY A 7 -61.81 21.21 9.03
N LEU A 8 -61.21 21.88 8.04
CA LEU A 8 -60.08 21.32 7.28
C LEU A 8 -58.80 21.51 8.09
N MET A 9 -58.19 20.44 8.57
CA MET A 9 -56.81 20.36 9.10
C MET A 9 -56.50 18.85 9.21
N GLY A 10 -55.49 18.23 8.61
CA GLY A 10 -54.44 18.61 7.67
C GLY A 10 -53.72 17.30 7.33
N LEU A 11 -53.50 17.03 6.04
CA LEU A 11 -52.79 15.83 5.59
C LEU A 11 -51.28 16.08 5.78
N ALA A 12 -50.68 15.50 6.82
CA ALA A 12 -49.24 15.56 7.04
C ALA A 12 -48.52 14.71 5.97
N VAL A 13 -47.96 15.37 4.96
CA VAL A 13 -47.06 14.75 3.99
C VAL A 13 -45.69 14.65 4.65
N ILE A 14 -45.34 13.45 5.12
CA ILE A 14 -43.99 13.14 5.60
C ILE A 14 -43.12 12.91 4.38
N LEU A 15 -42.38 13.95 3.95
CA LEU A 15 -41.38 13.84 2.91
C LEU A 15 -40.13 13.16 3.53
N ALA A 16 -40.03 11.84 3.37
CA ALA A 16 -38.84 11.08 3.73
C ALA A 16 -37.69 11.49 2.78
N ILE A 17 -36.79 12.33 3.28
CA ILE A 17 -35.57 12.71 2.57
C ILE A 17 -34.67 11.46 2.52
N ALA A 18 -34.56 10.86 1.34
CA ALA A 18 -33.56 9.83 1.07
C ALA A 18 -32.18 10.49 1.11
N MET A 19 -31.44 10.30 2.20
CA MET A 19 -30.01 10.63 2.23
C MET A 19 -29.25 9.62 1.38
N PRO A 20 -28.47 10.05 0.37
CA PRO A 20 -27.52 9.16 -0.26
C PRO A 20 -26.46 8.82 0.78
N ALA A 21 -26.33 7.53 1.12
CA ALA A 21 -25.16 7.06 1.84
C ALA A 21 -23.95 7.31 0.94
N ALA A 22 -23.16 8.34 1.25
CA ALA A 22 -21.85 8.52 0.65
C ALA A 22 -21.03 7.27 1.00
N VAL A 23 -20.86 6.38 0.03
CA VAL A 23 -19.91 5.28 0.12
C VAL A 23 -18.54 5.93 0.21
N ARG A 24 -18.03 6.05 1.44
CA ARG A 24 -16.61 6.36 1.64
C ARG A 24 -15.85 5.11 1.21
N SER A 25 -15.26 5.18 0.03
CA SER A 25 -14.17 4.29 -0.34
C SER A 25 -13.19 4.27 0.82
N SER A 26 -12.92 3.08 1.37
CA SER A 26 -11.85 2.92 2.35
C SER A 26 -10.53 3.03 1.60
N GLU A 27 -10.11 4.27 1.32
CA GLU A 27 -8.73 4.54 0.94
C GLU A 27 -7.89 4.15 2.15
N ARG A 28 -7.19 3.01 2.04
CA ARG A 28 -6.15 2.67 3.01
C ARG A 28 -5.20 3.86 3.04
N ALA A 29 -4.90 4.36 4.23
CA ALA A 29 -3.87 5.38 4.39
C ALA A 29 -2.59 4.91 3.67
N GLU A 30 -2.09 5.72 2.75
CA GLU A 30 -0.84 5.43 2.03
C GLU A 30 0.29 5.31 3.06
N ARG A 31 0.95 4.16 3.06
CA ARG A 31 2.08 3.88 3.94
C ARG A 31 3.36 4.42 3.31
N SER A 32 4.26 4.96 4.11
CA SER A 32 5.56 5.39 3.59
C SER A 32 6.38 4.19 3.09
N PRO A 33 7.28 4.38 2.10
CA PRO A 33 8.21 3.34 1.64
C PRO A 33 8.98 2.65 2.76
N GLN A 34 9.38 3.40 3.78
CA GLN A 34 10.12 2.91 4.95
C GLN A 34 9.27 1.97 5.81
N GLU A 35 8.02 2.37 6.09
CA GLU A 35 7.07 1.53 6.82
C GLU A 35 6.71 0.27 6.03
N LEU A 36 6.53 0.40 4.71
CA LEU A 36 6.30 -0.72 3.81
C LEU A 36 7.44 -1.72 3.85
N PHE A 37 8.68 -1.24 3.72
CA PHE A 37 9.85 -2.10 3.79
C PHE A 37 9.96 -2.78 5.16
N ALA A 38 9.83 -2.03 6.25
CA ALA A 38 9.89 -2.57 7.61
C ALA A 38 8.83 -3.66 7.84
N ALA A 39 7.59 -3.42 7.38
CA ALA A 39 6.48 -4.33 7.63
C ALA A 39 6.48 -5.57 6.71
N ARG A 40 7.05 -5.50 5.51
CA ARG A 40 6.84 -6.52 4.45
C ARG A 40 8.12 -7.12 3.90
N CYS A 41 9.24 -6.41 3.94
CA CYS A 41 10.47 -6.79 3.26
C CYS A 41 11.59 -7.12 4.25
N ALA A 42 11.67 -6.37 5.34
CA ALA A 42 12.80 -6.36 6.27
C ALA A 42 13.06 -7.73 6.88
N TYR A 43 12.02 -8.47 7.26
CA TYR A 43 12.17 -9.82 7.83
C TYR A 43 13.06 -10.75 6.99
N CYS A 44 12.97 -10.65 5.66
CA CYS A 44 13.77 -11.44 4.74
C CYS A 44 15.03 -10.69 4.26
N HIS A 45 14.99 -9.37 4.13
CA HIS A 45 15.99 -8.58 3.40
C HIS A 45 16.87 -7.66 4.27
N GLU A 46 16.65 -7.61 5.59
CA GLU A 46 17.62 -7.02 6.53
C GLU A 46 18.77 -7.99 6.84
N ALA A 47 19.78 -7.49 7.56
CA ALA A 47 20.91 -8.29 8.02
C ALA A 47 20.46 -9.58 8.72
N GLY A 48 21.01 -10.72 8.31
CA GLY A 48 20.67 -12.04 8.85
C GLY A 48 19.38 -12.67 8.30
N GLY A 49 18.52 -11.90 7.62
CA GLY A 49 17.31 -12.39 6.97
C GLY A 49 17.58 -13.45 5.90
N TRP A 50 16.62 -14.34 5.66
CA TRP A 50 16.81 -15.46 4.72
C TRP A 50 17.12 -14.98 3.28
N GLY A 51 16.40 -13.96 2.81
CA GLY A 51 16.64 -13.33 1.51
C GLY A 51 18.05 -12.77 1.40
N THR A 52 18.51 -12.03 2.41
CA THR A 52 19.89 -11.52 2.51
C THR A 52 20.92 -12.64 2.47
N ARG A 53 20.72 -13.72 3.22
CA ARG A 53 21.63 -14.88 3.24
C ARG A 53 21.70 -15.58 1.89
N VAL A 54 20.59 -15.67 1.16
CA VAL A 54 20.56 -16.23 -0.20
C VAL A 54 21.31 -15.30 -1.16
N LEU A 55 21.08 -13.98 -1.08
CA LEU A 55 21.74 -12.98 -1.91
C LEU A 55 23.25 -12.92 -1.65
N ALA A 56 23.71 -13.11 -0.41
CA ALA A 56 25.14 -13.15 -0.07
C ALA A 56 25.92 -14.26 -0.79
N ARG A 57 25.24 -15.30 -1.29
CA ARG A 57 25.86 -16.36 -2.10
C ARG A 57 25.87 -16.08 -3.60
N ARG A 58 25.19 -15.01 -4.05
CA ARG A 58 24.92 -14.71 -5.47
C ARG A 58 25.39 -13.32 -5.89
N MET A 59 25.55 -12.41 -4.94
CA MET A 59 25.96 -11.03 -5.16
C MET A 59 27.41 -10.83 -4.73
N PRO A 60 28.10 -9.79 -5.23
CA PRO A 60 29.38 -9.35 -4.69
C PRO A 60 29.32 -9.12 -3.17
N GLU A 61 30.49 -9.19 -2.52
CA GLU A 61 30.62 -8.87 -1.11
C GLU A 61 30.09 -7.47 -0.81
N GLY A 62 29.34 -7.33 0.29
CA GLY A 62 28.68 -6.06 0.67
C GLY A 62 27.34 -5.78 -0.03
N GLU A 63 26.99 -6.48 -1.12
CA GLU A 63 25.77 -6.19 -1.91
C GLU A 63 24.56 -7.09 -1.60
N ALA A 64 24.65 -7.89 -0.55
CA ALA A 64 23.58 -8.80 -0.16
C ALA A 64 22.35 -8.06 0.38
N GLN A 65 22.56 -7.03 1.20
CA GLN A 65 21.49 -6.22 1.76
C GLN A 65 20.99 -5.22 0.72
N LEU A 66 19.69 -5.19 0.46
CA LEU A 66 19.12 -4.39 -0.63
C LEU A 66 19.45 -2.90 -0.50
N ARG A 67 19.39 -2.37 0.73
CA ARG A 67 19.65 -0.96 1.05
C ARG A 67 21.14 -0.57 1.02
N GLN A 68 22.04 -1.55 0.89
CA GLN A 68 23.50 -1.32 0.89
C GLN A 68 24.13 -1.61 -0.48
N ARG A 69 23.30 -1.92 -1.48
CA ARG A 69 23.79 -2.19 -2.83
C ARG A 69 24.43 -0.96 -3.44
N THR A 70 25.32 -1.19 -4.40
CA THR A 70 25.90 -0.12 -5.22
C THR A 70 24.89 0.42 -6.23
N SER A 71 23.98 -0.45 -6.69
CA SER A 71 22.92 -0.12 -7.64
C SER A 71 21.74 -1.09 -7.50
N LEU A 72 20.52 -0.53 -7.45
CA LEU A 72 19.28 -1.30 -7.52
C LEU A 72 18.25 -0.54 -8.36
N PRO A 73 18.11 -0.85 -9.67
CA PRO A 73 17.15 -0.16 -10.53
C PRO A 73 15.70 -0.36 -10.02
N PRO A 74 14.87 0.69 -9.95
CA PRO A 74 13.47 0.55 -9.49
C PRO A 74 12.67 -0.49 -10.26
N ALA A 75 12.88 -0.57 -11.58
CA ALA A 75 12.22 -1.55 -12.44
C ALA A 75 12.53 -3.00 -12.05
N LEU A 76 13.75 -3.28 -11.56
CA LEU A 76 14.11 -4.61 -11.08
C LEU A 76 13.34 -4.96 -9.81
N THR A 77 13.25 -4.01 -8.87
CA THR A 77 12.45 -4.19 -7.64
C THR A 77 10.99 -4.46 -7.98
N THR A 78 10.36 -3.61 -8.81
CA THR A 78 8.97 -3.78 -9.23
C THR A 78 8.73 -5.15 -9.89
N LEU A 79 9.61 -5.55 -10.81
CA LEU A 79 9.52 -6.83 -11.50
C LEU A 79 9.60 -8.02 -10.54
N VAL A 80 10.60 -8.03 -9.65
CA VAL A 80 10.83 -9.14 -8.72
C VAL A 80 9.74 -9.21 -7.66
N VAL A 81 9.27 -8.07 -7.15
CA VAL A 81 8.18 -8.06 -6.16
C VAL A 81 6.87 -8.58 -6.76
N ARG A 82 6.56 -8.24 -8.02
CA ARG A 82 5.35 -8.73 -8.69
C ARG A 82 5.43 -10.18 -9.14
N ARG A 83 6.60 -10.65 -9.58
CA ARG A 83 6.76 -12.02 -10.10
C ARG A 83 7.19 -13.04 -9.06
N GLY A 84 7.84 -12.59 -7.98
CA GLY A 84 8.59 -13.46 -7.09
C GLY A 84 9.84 -14.03 -7.76
N ILE A 85 10.72 -14.63 -6.95
CA ILE A 85 11.90 -15.36 -7.43
C ILE A 85 12.35 -16.40 -6.41
N GLY A 86 12.38 -17.68 -6.81
CA GLY A 86 12.77 -18.77 -5.93
C GLY A 86 11.89 -18.83 -4.68
N ALA A 87 12.49 -18.61 -3.51
CA ALA A 87 11.79 -18.61 -2.21
C ALA A 87 11.14 -17.25 -1.86
N MET A 88 11.33 -16.21 -2.66
CA MET A 88 10.65 -14.92 -2.48
C MET A 88 9.27 -14.97 -3.16
N PRO A 89 8.16 -14.96 -2.41
CA PRO A 89 6.83 -15.01 -2.99
C PRO A 89 6.48 -13.69 -3.72
N PRO A 90 5.61 -13.74 -4.74
CA PRO A 90 5.08 -12.53 -5.37
C PRO A 90 4.11 -11.79 -4.45
N PHE A 91 4.06 -10.46 -4.56
CA PHE A 91 3.05 -9.61 -3.91
C PHE A 91 1.97 -9.20 -4.92
N THR A 92 0.71 -9.41 -4.56
CA THR A 92 -0.44 -8.98 -5.38
C THR A 92 -0.71 -7.48 -5.23
N PRO A 93 -1.40 -6.84 -6.19
CA PRO A 93 -1.83 -5.44 -6.07
C PRO A 93 -2.71 -5.17 -4.84
N THR A 94 -3.42 -6.19 -4.34
CA THR A 94 -4.26 -6.08 -3.14
C THR A 94 -3.43 -5.98 -1.85
N GLU A 95 -2.24 -6.60 -1.82
CA GLU A 95 -1.35 -6.61 -0.66
C GLU A 95 -0.40 -5.41 -0.63
N LEU A 96 0.01 -4.96 -1.83
CA LEU A 96 0.89 -3.84 -2.08
C LEU A 96 0.44 -3.19 -3.40
N SER A 97 -0.10 -1.98 -3.35
CA SER A 97 -0.60 -1.30 -4.55
C SER A 97 0.54 -0.99 -5.53
N ASP A 98 0.22 -0.63 -6.77
CA ASP A 98 1.23 -0.27 -7.76
C ASP A 98 1.94 1.05 -7.38
N GLU A 99 1.21 1.98 -6.79
CA GLU A 99 1.72 3.25 -6.28
C GLU A 99 2.68 3.02 -5.10
N GLU A 100 2.26 2.20 -4.12
CA GLU A 100 3.10 1.81 -2.98
C GLU A 100 4.37 1.09 -3.43
N LEU A 101 4.26 0.17 -4.40
CA LEU A 101 5.41 -0.55 -4.93
C LEU A 101 6.37 0.39 -5.69
N GLN A 102 5.83 1.32 -6.48
CA GLN A 102 6.65 2.26 -7.21
C GLN A 102 7.41 3.19 -6.26
N ALA A 103 6.75 3.70 -5.22
CA ALA A 103 7.38 4.51 -4.19
C ALA A 103 8.44 3.72 -3.40
N LEU A 104 8.16 2.47 -3.05
CA LEU A 104 9.11 1.55 -2.42
C LEU A 104 10.34 1.30 -3.30
N ALA A 105 10.14 1.06 -4.59
CA ALA A 105 11.20 0.77 -5.55
C ALA A 105 12.11 1.99 -5.77
N GLN A 106 11.55 3.19 -5.82
CA GLN A 106 12.30 4.44 -5.91
C GLN A 106 13.13 4.69 -4.65
N TRP A 107 12.50 4.61 -3.47
CA TRP A 107 13.18 4.77 -2.20
C TRP A 107 14.34 3.75 -2.03
N LEU A 108 14.12 2.48 -2.37
CA LEU A 108 15.19 1.47 -2.32
C LEU A 108 16.35 1.79 -3.27
N ALA A 109 16.07 2.32 -4.46
CA ALA A 109 17.12 2.72 -5.41
C ALA A 109 17.93 3.93 -4.91
N GLU A 110 17.32 4.83 -4.16
CA GLU A 110 17.99 5.97 -3.52
C GLU A 110 18.86 5.53 -2.34
N GLU A 111 18.36 4.61 -1.52
CA GLU A 111 19.13 4.00 -0.43
C GLU A 111 20.30 3.15 -0.94
N ALA A 112 20.08 2.40 -2.03
CA ALA A 112 21.06 1.54 -2.70
C ALA A 112 22.12 2.31 -3.51
N ARG A 113 22.63 3.40 -2.96
CA ARG A 113 23.74 4.17 -3.52
C ARG A 113 24.84 4.24 -2.46
N PRO A 114 26.14 4.14 -2.86
CA PRO A 114 27.23 4.31 -1.91
C PRO A 114 27.08 5.67 -1.21
N ARG A 115 26.87 5.63 0.11
CA ARG A 115 26.90 6.82 0.95
C ARG A 115 28.35 7.28 0.99
N ARG A 116 28.61 8.48 0.44
CA ARG A 116 29.93 9.13 0.46
C ARG A 116 30.38 9.40 1.89
#